data_AF-A0A157ZK52-F1
#
_entry.id   AF-A0A157ZK52-F1
#
_cell.length_a   1.000
_cell.length_b   1.000
_cell.length_c   1.000
_cell.angle_alpha   90.00
_cell.angle_beta   90.00
_cell.angle_gamma   90.00
#
_symmetry.space_group_name_H-M   'P 1'
#
loop_
_entity.id
_entity.type
_entity.pdbx_description
1 polymer ?
#
loop_
_entity_poly.entity_id
_entity_poly.type
_entity_poly.pdbx_seq_one_letter_code
_entity_poly.pdbx_strand_id
1 'polypeptide(L)'
;MGKSKVLPVTRAARTAPVALKPARMADAQLDHLEHMIRSLALSGNARTFACLDRGYWKRRVAALGDESDLVSTQRARVLRLLDLLAQEHAGAGPDKAAA
;
A
#
# COMPACT_ATOMS: atom_id res chain seq x y z
N MET A 1 2.07 36.89 -36.26
CA MET A 1 3.48 36.48 -36.14
C MET A 1 3.70 35.83 -34.77
N GLY A 2 3.28 34.57 -34.62
CA GLY A 2 3.42 33.81 -33.38
C GLY A 2 4.84 33.28 -33.24
N LYS A 3 5.51 33.58 -32.12
CA LYS A 3 6.84 33.06 -31.82
C LYS A 3 6.69 31.89 -30.85
N SER A 4 6.52 30.70 -31.41
CA SER A 4 6.58 29.43 -30.67
C SER A 4 8.03 29.20 -30.23
N LYS A 5 8.31 29.43 -28.94
CA LYS A 5 9.58 29.04 -28.34
C LYS A 5 9.47 27.56 -27.96
N VAL A 6 9.97 26.69 -28.85
CA VAL A 6 10.13 25.27 -28.57
C VAL A 6 11.26 25.12 -27.55
N LEU A 7 10.90 24.75 -26.32
CA LEU A 7 11.88 24.35 -25.32
C LEU A 7 12.27 22.89 -25.62
N PRO A 8 13.56 22.56 -25.77
CA PRO A 8 13.98 21.19 -25.96
C PRO A 8 13.70 20.40 -24.67
N VAL A 9 12.83 19.40 -24.76
CA VAL A 9 12.67 18.39 -23.72
C VAL A 9 13.88 17.46 -23.79
N THR A 10 14.96 17.84 -23.10
CA THR A 10 16.09 16.94 -22.92
C THR A 10 15.66 15.88 -21.90
N ARG A 11 15.20 14.74 -22.42
CA ARG A 11 14.97 13.50 -21.67
C ARG A 11 16.33 12.99 -21.20
N ALA A 12 16.85 13.56 -20.11
CA ALA A 12 17.95 12.99 -19.37
C ALA A 12 17.41 11.80 -18.58
N ALA A 13 17.50 10.60 -19.17
CA ALA A 13 17.45 9.36 -18.42
C ALA A 13 18.70 9.30 -17.54
N ARG A 14 18.69 10.04 -16.43
CA ARG A 14 19.61 9.80 -15.33
C ARG A 14 19.11 8.55 -14.63
N THR A 15 19.93 7.52 -14.62
CA THR A 15 19.91 6.47 -13.59
C THR A 15 20.13 7.15 -12.25
N ALA A 16 19.08 7.75 -11.71
CA ALA A 16 19.06 8.23 -10.35
C ALA A 16 19.10 7.01 -9.43
N PRO A 17 19.83 7.06 -8.30
CA PRO A 17 19.53 6.13 -7.21
C PRO A 17 18.02 6.22 -6.99
N VAL A 18 17.34 5.07 -6.86
CA VAL A 18 15.89 5.03 -6.62
C VAL A 18 15.61 5.98 -5.46
N ALA A 19 15.12 7.18 -5.79
CA ALA A 19 14.95 8.24 -4.81
C ALA A 19 13.71 7.84 -4.03
N LEU A 20 13.93 7.17 -2.91
CA LEU A 20 12.87 6.72 -2.03
C LEU A 20 11.98 7.91 -1.68
N LYS A 21 10.68 7.68 -1.70
CA LYS A 21 9.69 8.71 -1.36
C LYS A 21 9.92 9.15 0.08
N PRO A 22 9.76 10.45 0.39
CA PRO A 22 9.95 10.95 1.75
C PRO A 22 9.01 10.26 2.75
N ALA A 23 9.48 10.01 3.97
CA ALA A 23 8.71 9.41 5.05
C ALA A 23 7.32 10.07 5.24
N ARG A 24 7.21 11.39 5.12
CA ARG A 24 5.93 12.11 5.25
C ARG A 24 4.88 11.68 4.22
N MET A 25 5.30 11.32 3.01
CA MET A 25 4.40 10.81 1.97
C MET A 25 3.98 9.37 2.27
N ALA A 26 4.89 8.57 2.84
CA ALA A 26 4.58 7.22 3.27
C ALA A 26 3.55 7.19 4.42
N ASP A 27 3.55 8.20 5.29
CA ASP A 27 2.63 8.26 6.44
C ASP A 27 1.16 8.37 6.00
N ALA A 28 0.85 9.30 5.09
CA ALA A 28 -0.50 9.44 4.55
C ALA A 28 -0.94 8.19 3.77
N GLN A 29 0.00 7.52 3.08
CA GLN A 29 -0.26 6.26 2.38
C GLN A 29 -0.51 5.11 3.35
N LEU A 30 0.24 5.06 4.46
CA LEU A 30 0.04 4.07 5.53
C LEU A 30 -1.33 4.26 6.20
N ASP A 31 -1.70 5.49 6.56
CA ASP A 31 -3.00 5.77 7.17
C ASP A 31 -4.15 5.36 6.25
N HIS A 32 -4.03 5.66 4.94
CA HIS A 32 -5.03 5.23 3.96
C HIS A 32 -5.13 3.70 3.86
N LEU A 33 -3.99 3.00 3.75
CA LEU A 33 -3.96 1.55 3.68
C LEU A 33 -4.50 0.89 4.95
N GLU A 34 -4.17 1.41 6.13
CA GLU A 34 -4.68 0.92 7.39
C GLU A 34 -6.20 1.04 7.46
N HIS A 35 -6.75 2.20 7.07
CA HIS A 35 -8.19 2.40 7.05
C HIS A 35 -8.88 1.42 6.10
N MET A 36 -8.34 1.25 4.89
CA MET A 36 -8.90 0.35 3.87
C MET A 36 -8.89 -1.12 4.32
N ILE A 37 -7.78 -1.58 4.90
CA ILE A 37 -7.65 -2.95 5.42
C ILE A 37 -8.61 -3.16 6.60
N ARG A 38 -8.75 -2.18 7.50
CA ARG A 38 -9.68 -2.26 8.62
C ARG A 38 -11.15 -2.28 8.15
N SER A 39 -11.50 -1.47 7.17
CA SER A 39 -12.84 -1.45 6.56
C SER A 39 -13.16 -2.77 5.87
N LEU A 40 -12.19 -3.41 5.22
CA LEU A 40 -12.35 -4.75 4.66
C LEU A 40 -12.66 -5.79 5.74
N ALA A 41 -11.87 -5.80 6.83
CA ALA A 41 -12.06 -6.74 7.93
C ALA A 41 -13.40 -6.55 8.67
N LEU A 42 -13.86 -5.30 8.84
CA LEU A 42 -15.11 -4.99 9.55
C LEU A 42 -16.37 -5.19 8.71
N SER A 43 -16.31 -4.89 7.41
CA SER A 43 -17.52 -4.86 6.59
C SER A 43 -18.05 -6.26 6.27
N GLY A 44 -17.20 -7.31 6.31
CA GLY A 44 -17.53 -8.67 5.88
C GLY A 44 -18.00 -8.76 4.41
N ASN A 45 -18.12 -7.61 3.74
CA ASN A 45 -18.72 -7.43 2.45
C ASN A 45 -17.58 -7.15 1.49
N ALA A 46 -16.89 -8.22 1.17
CA ALA A 46 -15.75 -8.21 0.25
C ALA A 46 -16.10 -7.52 -1.07
N ARG A 47 -17.39 -7.40 -1.48
CA ARG A 47 -17.81 -6.92 -2.82
C ARG A 47 -17.17 -5.62 -3.30
N THR A 48 -16.99 -4.61 -2.46
CA THR A 48 -16.40 -3.32 -2.92
C THR A 48 -14.90 -3.41 -3.20
N PHE A 49 -14.22 -4.40 -2.59
CA PHE A 49 -12.80 -4.69 -2.77
C PHE A 49 -12.55 -6.12 -3.25
N ALA A 50 -13.57 -6.82 -3.77
CA ALA A 50 -13.53 -8.27 -4.02
C ALA A 50 -12.55 -8.60 -5.14
N CYS A 51 -12.27 -7.64 -6.01
CA CYS A 51 -11.27 -7.74 -7.05
C CYS A 51 -9.82 -7.60 -6.52
N LEU A 52 -9.65 -7.08 -5.30
CA LEU A 52 -8.36 -6.85 -4.65
C LEU A 52 -8.20 -7.84 -3.49
N ASP A 53 -7.64 -8.99 -3.82
CA ASP A 53 -7.42 -10.07 -2.86
C ASP A 53 -6.40 -9.68 -1.77
N ARG A 54 -6.38 -10.48 -0.71
CA ARG A 54 -5.38 -10.34 0.36
C ARG A 54 -3.94 -10.38 -0.14
N GLY A 55 -3.67 -11.17 -1.20
CA GLY A 55 -2.36 -11.23 -1.85
C GLY A 55 -1.95 -9.88 -2.44
N TYR A 56 -2.87 -9.17 -3.08
CA TYR A 56 -2.67 -7.81 -3.55
C TYR A 56 -2.33 -6.86 -2.41
N TRP A 57 -3.08 -6.88 -1.30
CA TRP A 57 -2.83 -5.99 -0.17
C TRP A 57 -1.46 -6.23 0.47
N LYS A 58 -1.03 -7.49 0.61
CA LYS A 58 0.32 -7.83 1.09
C LYS A 58 1.41 -7.27 0.18
N ARG A 59 1.28 -7.46 -1.14
CA ARG A 59 2.23 -6.92 -2.12
C ARG A 59 2.25 -5.40 -2.10
N ARG A 60 1.10 -4.75 -1.94
CA ARG A 60 1.01 -3.30 -1.90
C ARG A 60 1.68 -2.69 -0.66
N VAL A 61 1.46 -3.30 0.51
CA VAL A 61 2.09 -2.89 1.78
C VAL A 61 3.60 -3.13 1.75
N ALA A 62 4.06 -4.24 1.19
CA ALA A 62 5.49 -4.52 1.00
C ALA A 62 6.15 -3.51 0.05
N ALA A 63 5.53 -3.26 -1.12
CA ALA A 63 6.02 -2.29 -2.09
C ALA A 63 6.13 -0.87 -1.51
N LEU A 64 5.27 -0.50 -0.55
CA LEU A 64 5.38 0.79 0.12
C LEU A 64 6.70 0.93 0.91
N GLY A 65 7.18 -0.16 1.51
CA GLY A 65 8.45 -0.21 2.20
C GLY A 65 9.66 -0.15 1.27
N ASP A 66 9.53 -0.72 0.07
CA ASP A 66 10.58 -0.66 -0.95
C ASP A 66 10.62 0.69 -1.68
N GLU A 67 9.47 1.39 -1.77
CA GLU A 67 9.33 2.67 -2.48
C GLU A 67 9.65 3.89 -1.61
N SER A 68 9.71 3.75 -0.27
CA SER A 68 9.74 4.87 0.66
C SER A 68 10.84 4.75 1.71
N ASP A 69 11.43 5.87 2.11
CA ASP A 69 12.40 5.91 3.20
C ASP A 69 11.66 5.92 4.54
N LEU A 70 11.19 4.73 4.94
CA LEU A 70 10.38 4.57 6.14
C LEU A 70 11.21 4.80 7.40
N VAL A 71 10.70 5.64 8.29
CA VAL A 71 11.23 5.73 9.66
C VAL A 71 10.80 4.53 10.51
N SER A 72 11.47 4.28 11.64
CA SER A 72 11.23 3.10 12.48
C SER A 72 9.76 2.90 12.88
N THR A 73 9.03 3.99 13.17
CA THR A 73 7.61 3.94 13.50
C THR A 73 6.74 3.48 12.32
N GLN A 74 7.08 3.93 11.11
CA GLN A 74 6.39 3.53 9.87
C GLN A 74 6.69 2.08 9.49
N ARG A 75 7.95 1.63 9.67
CA ARG A 75 8.31 0.22 9.50
C ARG A 75 7.52 -0.68 10.45
N ALA A 76 7.38 -0.30 11.71
CA ALA A 76 6.57 -1.04 12.67
C ALA A 76 5.08 -1.10 12.30
N ARG A 77 4.55 -0.03 11.67
CA ARG A 77 3.17 -0.03 11.12
C ARG A 77 3.03 -0.99 9.94
N VAL A 78 3.98 -0.97 9.00
CA VAL A 78 4.02 -1.92 7.86
C VAL A 78 3.98 -3.36 8.34
N LEU A 79 4.85 -3.72 9.30
CA LEU A 79 4.90 -5.08 9.85
C LEU A 79 3.56 -5.48 10.49
N ARG A 80 2.95 -4.61 11.31
CA ARG A 80 1.64 -4.88 11.91
C ARG A 80 0.53 -5.09 10.88
N LEU A 81 0.53 -4.32 9.79
CA LEU A 81 -0.44 -4.50 8.71
C LEU A 81 -0.24 -5.84 7.99
N LEU A 82 1.02 -6.24 7.75
CA LEU A 82 1.33 -7.54 7.15
C LEU A 82 0.90 -8.70 8.06
N ASP A 83 1.10 -8.56 9.38
CA ASP A 83 0.68 -9.57 10.37
C ASP A 83 -0.84 -9.69 10.44
N LEU A 84 -1.60 -8.59 10.38
CA LEU A 84 -3.06 -8.62 10.34
C LEU A 84 -3.56 -9.33 9.06
N LEU A 85 -2.94 -8.99 7.92
CA LEU A 85 -3.15 -9.66 6.64
C LEU A 85 -2.65 -11.12 6.63
N ALA A 86 -1.90 -11.58 7.63
CA ALA A 86 -1.57 -12.99 7.82
C ALA A 86 -2.59 -13.70 8.73
N GLN A 87 -2.94 -13.10 9.86
CA GLN A 87 -3.75 -13.71 10.93
C GLN A 87 -5.22 -13.96 10.56
N GLU A 88 -5.85 -13.09 9.78
CA GLU A 88 -7.26 -13.29 9.38
C GLU A 88 -7.45 -14.48 8.40
N HIS A 89 -6.36 -15.11 7.91
CA HIS A 89 -6.42 -16.45 7.29
C HIS A 89 -6.56 -17.57 8.34
N ALA A 90 -5.99 -17.41 9.54
CA ALA A 90 -6.09 -18.41 10.61
C ALA A 90 -7.45 -18.37 11.31
N GLY A 91 -8.16 -17.23 11.26
CA GLY A 91 -9.52 -17.08 11.82
C GLY A 91 -10.65 -17.53 10.88
N ALA A 92 -10.36 -17.77 9.60
CA ALA A 92 -11.34 -18.29 8.62
C ALA A 92 -11.31 -19.83 8.56
N GLY A 93 -11.37 -20.48 9.73
CA GLY A 93 -11.76 -21.89 9.82
C GLY A 93 -13.29 -22.01 9.75
N PRO A 94 -13.85 -23.04 9.08
CA PRO A 94 -15.29 -23.23 8.98
C PRO A 94 -15.83 -23.79 10.30
N ASP A 95 -15.90 -22.97 11.34
CA ASP A 95 -16.54 -23.37 12.60
C ASP A 95 -17.44 -22.24 13.14
N LYS A 96 -18.56 -22.07 12.43
CA LYS A 96 -19.83 -21.75 13.10
C LYS A 96 -20.99 -22.23 12.23
N ALA A 97 -21.01 -23.54 11.98
CA ALA A 97 -22.23 -24.25 11.66
C ALA A 97 -22.65 -25.04 12.91
N ALA A 98 -23.90 -24.83 13.32
CA ALA A 98 -24.71 -25.68 14.19
C ALA A 98 -24.26 -25.90 15.66
N ALA A 99 -24.95 -25.22 16.58
CA ALA A 99 -25.79 -25.86 17.61
C ALA A 99 -26.71 -24.80 18.24
#